data_AF-A0A966UV00-F1
#
_entry.id   AF-A0A966UV00-F1
#
_cell.length_a   1.000
_cell.length_b   1.000
_cell.length_c   1.000
_cell.angle_alpha   90.00
_cell.angle_beta   90.00
_cell.angle_gamma   90.00
#
_symmetry.space_group_name_H-M   'P 1'
#
loop_
_entity.id
_entity.type
_entity.pdbx_description
1 polymer ?
#
loop_
_entity_poly.entity_id
_entity_poly.type
_entity_poly.pdbx_seq_one_letter_code
_entity_poly.pdbx_strand_id
1 'polypeptide(L)'
;SSARFTETERRRAPLTPSSLNPFLLLLSLSLLCSFTASAWDDDDADSNPFHRSNYNQQGSAIDYGYKSPYQSKIQHQESRIAPASVIDYGYKNTYQANPSHRTSTIDYGEPKRLSQEDDYTAPKRLVTPQQQYDADRASSIRVPSVQESVALRDRESKELMSESQRRFEKQEADQERSRAQMAKQQEIYDKMDREECEMAEFLGGVYKAKFGATTGRNSAVTTEGYVFRSGNNFVTPRGIYTKTGNTYAGPASFTTQTGTLFFGNNPTTIQAGGAYFSEGESGFIVSPNCRNTSTWRSR
;
A
#
# COMPACT_ATOMS: atom_id res chain seq x y z
N SER A 1 -58.18 64.53 -20.10
CA SER A 1 -58.50 63.15 -19.69
C SER A 1 -57.34 62.57 -18.91
N SER A 2 -57.58 62.34 -17.62
CA SER A 2 -56.62 61.77 -16.67
C SER A 2 -56.90 60.28 -16.55
N ALA A 3 -55.89 59.44 -16.80
CA ALA A 3 -56.00 58.00 -16.63
C ALA A 3 -54.94 57.55 -15.61
N ARG A 4 -55.39 57.30 -14.38
CA ARG A 4 -54.70 56.51 -13.36
C ARG A 4 -54.84 55.04 -13.72
N PHE A 5 -53.75 54.28 -13.66
CA PHE A 5 -53.82 52.82 -13.58
C PHE A 5 -52.89 52.31 -12.48
N THR A 6 -53.41 51.39 -11.70
CA THR A 6 -53.04 51.03 -10.33
C THR A 6 -51.98 49.93 -10.27
N GLU A 7 -51.01 50.15 -9.41
CA GLU A 7 -49.93 49.24 -9.00
C GLU A 7 -50.49 48.05 -8.20
N THR A 8 -50.11 46.83 -8.60
CA THR A 8 -50.56 45.58 -7.96
C THR A 8 -49.40 45.02 -7.13
N GLU A 9 -49.42 45.30 -5.83
CA GLU A 9 -48.42 44.87 -4.86
C GLU A 9 -48.66 43.41 -4.42
N ARG A 10 -47.78 42.50 -4.85
CA ARG A 10 -47.86 41.06 -4.55
C ARG A 10 -47.05 40.75 -3.29
N ARG A 11 -47.72 40.69 -2.14
CA ARG A 11 -47.13 40.29 -0.85
C ARG A 11 -46.59 38.85 -0.92
N ARG A 12 -45.27 38.69 -0.72
CA ARG A 12 -44.63 37.40 -0.43
C ARG A 12 -44.68 37.15 1.08
N ALA A 13 -45.16 35.98 1.48
CA ALA A 13 -45.11 35.50 2.85
C ALA A 13 -43.67 35.07 3.21
N PRO A 14 -43.15 35.41 4.40
CA PRO A 14 -41.88 34.89 4.89
C PRO A 14 -42.06 33.44 5.36
N LEU A 15 -41.38 32.51 4.70
CA LEU A 15 -41.20 31.14 5.20
C LEU A 15 -40.19 31.20 6.34
N THR A 16 -40.66 30.99 7.57
CA THR A 16 -39.80 30.77 8.73
C THR A 16 -39.22 29.35 8.67
N PRO A 17 -37.91 29.16 8.92
CA PRO A 17 -37.32 27.84 9.02
C PRO A 17 -37.80 27.19 10.32
N SER A 18 -38.66 26.18 10.18
CA SER A 18 -39.07 25.29 11.26
C SER A 18 -37.84 24.62 11.88
N SER A 19 -37.72 24.77 13.20
CA SER A 19 -36.67 24.20 14.06
C SER A 19 -36.49 22.71 13.81
N LEU A 20 -35.38 22.34 13.18
CA LEU A 20 -34.93 20.95 13.12
C LEU A 20 -34.59 20.49 14.54
N ASN A 21 -35.28 19.45 14.98
CA ASN A 21 -35.18 18.91 16.32
C ASN A 21 -33.82 18.18 16.47
N PRO A 22 -32.88 18.67 17.30
CA PRO A 22 -31.52 18.13 17.39
C PRO A 22 -31.48 16.67 17.86
N PHE A 23 -32.56 16.19 18.49
CA PHE A 23 -32.69 14.79 18.89
C PHE A 23 -32.81 13.81 17.72
N LEU A 24 -33.39 14.21 16.59
CA LEU A 24 -33.50 13.33 15.41
C LEU A 24 -32.15 13.13 14.72
N LEU A 25 -31.24 14.10 14.82
CA LEU A 25 -29.91 14.05 14.22
C LEU A 25 -28.95 13.17 15.05
N LEU A 26 -29.12 13.14 16.37
CA LEU A 26 -28.37 12.23 17.24
C LEU A 26 -28.84 10.77 17.12
N LEU A 27 -30.14 10.56 16.86
CA LEU A 27 -30.70 9.21 16.68
C LEU A 27 -30.25 8.56 15.36
N SER A 28 -30.09 9.34 14.28
CA SER A 28 -29.58 8.82 13.01
C SER A 28 -28.07 8.52 13.06
N LEU A 29 -27.29 9.29 13.85
CA LEU A 29 -25.86 9.05 14.00
C LEU A 29 -25.55 7.80 14.84
N SER A 30 -26.36 7.48 15.87
CA SER A 30 -26.12 6.26 16.67
C SER A 30 -26.44 4.97 15.91
N LEU A 31 -27.43 5.01 15.00
CA LEU A 31 -27.81 3.89 14.16
C LEU A 31 -26.76 3.53 13.09
N LEU A 32 -25.92 4.48 12.66
CA LEU A 32 -24.83 4.20 11.72
C LEU A 32 -23.60 3.54 12.38
N CYS A 33 -23.38 3.73 13.68
CA CYS A 33 -22.20 3.17 14.36
C CYS A 33 -22.35 1.69 14.74
N SER A 34 -23.55 1.10 14.67
CA SER A 34 -23.78 -0.29 15.08
C SER A 34 -23.53 -1.35 13.99
N PHE A 35 -23.22 -0.96 12.75
CA PHE A 35 -23.10 -1.89 11.62
C PHE A 35 -21.67 -2.27 11.20
N THR A 36 -20.62 -1.87 11.92
CA THR A 36 -19.22 -2.19 11.55
C THR A 36 -18.52 -3.22 12.44
N ALA A 37 -19.26 -3.95 13.29
CA ALA A 37 -18.69 -4.93 14.22
C ALA A 37 -19.32 -6.32 14.06
N SER A 38 -19.12 -6.98 12.91
CA SER A 38 -19.33 -8.44 12.72
C SER A 38 -19.11 -8.82 11.25
N ALA A 39 -17.86 -9.06 10.85
CA ALA A 39 -17.57 -9.75 9.57
C ALA A 39 -16.11 -10.20 9.41
N TRP A 40 -15.46 -10.74 10.45
CA TRP A 40 -14.21 -11.50 10.30
C TRP A 40 -14.14 -12.54 11.42
N ASP A 41 -15.06 -13.49 11.39
CA ASP A 41 -14.98 -14.73 12.17
C ASP A 41 -15.64 -15.86 11.33
N ASP A 42 -15.15 -17.08 11.52
CA ASP A 42 -15.46 -18.34 10.82
C ASP A 42 -14.53 -18.75 9.64
N ASP A 43 -13.36 -19.24 10.02
CA ASP A 43 -13.00 -20.68 10.12
C ASP A 43 -13.34 -21.67 8.96
N ASP A 44 -12.22 -22.24 8.47
CA ASP A 44 -11.91 -23.66 8.25
C ASP A 44 -12.62 -24.52 7.18
N ALA A 45 -11.84 -25.00 6.19
CA ALA A 45 -11.61 -26.45 5.96
C ALA A 45 -10.63 -26.76 4.79
N ASP A 46 -9.56 -27.46 5.17
CA ASP A 46 -8.87 -28.57 4.48
C ASP A 46 -8.01 -28.38 3.21
N SER A 47 -6.68 -28.43 3.40
CA SER A 47 -5.82 -29.61 3.10
C SER A 47 -4.41 -29.29 2.56
N ASN A 48 -3.40 -29.28 3.46
CA ASN A 48 -2.21 -30.14 3.37
C ASN A 48 -1.13 -29.77 4.41
N PRO A 49 -0.47 -30.76 5.05
CA PRO A 49 0.57 -30.54 6.04
C PRO A 49 1.97 -30.47 5.39
N PHE A 50 2.94 -29.93 6.13
CA PHE A 50 4.39 -29.81 5.85
C PHE A 50 4.89 -28.49 5.26
N HIS A 51 5.14 -27.49 6.12
CA HIS A 51 6.48 -27.19 6.64
C HIS A 51 6.40 -26.04 7.66
N ARG A 52 6.74 -26.34 8.92
CA ARG A 52 7.02 -25.33 9.95
C ARG A 52 8.34 -24.63 9.57
N SER A 53 8.27 -23.39 9.11
CA SER A 53 9.38 -22.44 9.19
C SER A 53 9.10 -21.43 10.30
N ASN A 54 9.97 -21.48 11.29
CA ASN A 54 10.02 -20.69 12.51
C ASN A 54 10.31 -19.22 12.16
N TYR A 55 9.30 -18.34 12.27
CA TYR A 55 9.50 -16.90 12.15
C TYR A 55 9.88 -16.31 13.51
N ASN A 56 11.17 -16.22 13.77
CA ASN A 56 11.71 -15.26 14.73
C ASN A 56 12.13 -14.01 13.93
N GLN A 57 11.19 -13.08 13.76
CA GLN A 57 11.46 -11.72 13.29
C GLN A 57 12.15 -10.96 14.42
N GLN A 58 13.48 -10.85 14.37
CA GLN A 58 14.18 -9.74 15.00
C GLN A 58 14.13 -8.57 14.03
N GLY A 59 13.28 -7.58 14.33
CA GLY A 59 13.29 -6.30 13.64
C GLY A 59 14.56 -5.52 13.98
N SER A 60 15.56 -5.56 13.12
CA SER A 60 16.58 -4.52 13.06
C SER A 60 16.03 -3.37 12.22
N ALA A 61 15.62 -2.29 12.88
CA ALA A 61 15.39 -1.02 12.22
C ALA A 61 16.75 -0.48 11.75
N ILE A 62 17.11 -0.77 10.50
CA ILE A 62 18.16 -0.02 9.82
C ILE A 62 17.48 1.15 9.13
N ASP A 63 17.64 2.33 9.72
CA ASP A 63 17.29 3.62 9.14
C ASP A 63 18.18 3.86 7.91
N TYR A 64 17.64 3.58 6.73
CA TYR A 64 18.25 4.01 5.48
C TYR A 64 17.63 5.35 5.09
N GLY A 65 18.21 6.43 5.59
CA GLY A 65 17.99 7.79 5.10
C GLY A 65 18.35 7.89 3.62
N TYR A 66 17.40 7.56 2.75
CA TYR A 66 17.55 7.66 1.30
C TYR A 66 17.20 9.09 0.87
N LYS A 67 18.23 9.94 0.75
CA LYS A 67 18.12 11.22 0.03
C LYS A 67 17.93 10.93 -1.46
N SER A 68 16.78 11.30 -1.98
CA SER A 68 16.44 11.27 -3.41
C SER A 68 17.44 12.11 -4.25
N PRO A 69 18.09 11.56 -5.29
CA PRO A 69 18.91 12.34 -6.21
C PRO A 69 18.10 12.67 -7.47
N TYR A 70 17.16 13.61 -7.37
CA TYR A 70 16.61 14.30 -8.53
C TYR A 70 16.50 15.80 -8.22
N GLN A 71 17.62 16.49 -8.27
CA GLN A 71 17.68 17.91 -8.64
C GLN A 71 19.15 18.34 -8.86
N SER A 72 19.66 18.12 -10.06
CA SER A 72 20.79 18.90 -10.57
C SER A 72 20.72 18.99 -12.10
N LYS A 73 20.12 20.09 -12.58
CA LYS A 73 20.45 20.78 -13.83
C LYS A 73 19.43 21.90 -14.09
N ILE A 74 19.66 23.07 -13.49
CA ILE A 74 19.43 24.36 -14.16
C ILE A 74 20.61 25.25 -13.77
N GLN A 75 21.39 25.67 -14.76
CA GLN A 75 22.50 26.60 -14.65
C GLN A 75 22.01 28.04 -14.52
N HIS A 76 22.69 28.78 -13.66
CA HIS A 76 23.03 30.21 -13.72
C HIS A 76 21.97 31.23 -14.16
N GLN A 77 21.49 32.02 -13.20
CA GLN A 77 21.59 33.48 -13.32
C GLN A 77 21.70 34.14 -11.94
N GLU A 78 22.60 35.11 -11.83
CA GLU A 78 23.05 35.81 -10.63
C GLU A 78 21.94 36.63 -9.95
N SER A 79 21.93 36.70 -8.61
CA SER A 79 22.16 37.94 -7.84
C SER A 79 21.78 37.83 -6.35
N ARG A 80 22.81 38.01 -5.51
CA ARG A 80 22.87 38.91 -4.33
C ARG A 80 21.80 38.85 -3.22
N ILE A 81 22.32 38.58 -2.00
CA ILE A 81 22.09 39.24 -0.68
C ILE A 81 21.45 38.38 0.45
N ALA A 82 22.24 38.32 1.54
CA ALA A 82 21.96 38.17 2.97
C ALA A 82 21.65 36.78 3.59
N PRO A 83 22.29 36.47 4.75
CA PRO A 83 22.06 35.24 5.51
C PRO A 83 20.99 35.44 6.61
N ALA A 84 20.12 34.45 6.80
CA ALA A 84 19.23 34.40 7.96
C ALA A 84 19.23 32.99 8.57
N SER A 85 19.77 32.94 9.80
CA SER A 85 19.46 32.06 10.92
C SER A 85 18.76 30.73 10.64
N VAL A 86 19.51 29.64 10.78
CA VAL A 86 18.97 28.29 10.98
C VAL A 86 18.57 28.15 12.45
N ILE A 87 17.27 28.00 12.70
CA ILE A 87 16.72 27.60 14.00
C ILE A 87 16.76 26.08 14.06
N ASP A 88 17.62 25.56 14.94
CA ASP A 88 17.75 24.14 15.27
C ASP A 88 16.65 23.76 16.29
N TYR A 89 15.64 23.02 15.82
CA TYR A 89 14.65 22.41 16.70
C TYR A 89 15.15 21.03 17.14
N GLY A 90 15.93 21.02 18.22
CA GLY A 90 16.34 19.81 18.90
C GLY A 90 15.14 19.06 19.49
N TYR A 91 14.70 18.02 18.81
CA TYR A 91 13.82 16.99 19.37
C TYR A 91 14.65 16.00 20.20
N LYS A 92 14.60 16.14 21.52
CA LYS A 92 15.07 15.12 22.47
C LYS A 92 14.04 13.98 22.52
N ASN A 93 14.38 12.82 22.00
CA ASN A 93 13.66 11.58 22.29
C ASN A 93 14.34 10.87 23.47
N THR A 94 13.75 10.97 24.65
CA THR A 94 14.06 10.15 25.82
C THR A 94 13.18 8.90 25.82
N TYR A 95 13.69 7.81 25.26
CA TYR A 95 13.25 6.46 25.61
C TYR A 95 14.49 5.57 25.74
N GLN A 96 15.05 5.54 26.95
CA GLN A 96 15.89 4.43 27.40
C GLN A 96 14.96 3.26 27.72
N ALA A 97 14.90 2.27 26.83
CA ALA A 97 14.33 0.97 27.14
C ALA A 97 15.50 -0.04 27.24
N ASN A 98 15.72 -0.52 28.45
CA ASN A 98 16.57 -1.66 28.80
C ASN A 98 15.95 -2.95 28.24
N PRO A 99 16.71 -3.85 27.56
CA PRO A 99 16.30 -5.23 27.44
C PRO A 99 17.28 -6.12 28.21
N SER A 100 17.01 -6.31 29.50
CA SER A 100 17.53 -7.44 30.27
C SER A 100 16.51 -8.59 30.18
N HIS A 101 16.56 -9.38 29.11
CA HIS A 101 15.93 -10.71 29.10
C HIS A 101 16.87 -11.71 28.44
N ARG A 102 17.66 -12.38 29.29
CA ARG A 102 18.23 -13.70 29.03
C ARG A 102 17.08 -14.69 28.92
N THR A 103 16.79 -15.19 27.73
CA THR A 103 16.05 -16.44 27.54
C THR A 103 17.07 -17.54 27.32
N SER A 104 17.27 -18.35 28.36
CA SER A 104 17.95 -19.65 28.25
C SER A 104 16.95 -20.64 27.65
N THR A 105 17.17 -21.01 26.39
CA THR A 105 16.45 -22.13 25.79
C THR A 105 17.12 -23.40 26.28
N ILE A 106 16.47 -24.08 27.22
CA ILE A 106 16.83 -25.44 27.63
C ILE A 106 16.36 -26.35 26.49
N ASP A 107 17.32 -26.90 25.75
CA ASP A 107 17.12 -27.91 24.72
C ASP A 107 16.84 -29.26 25.40
N TYR A 108 15.56 -29.66 25.39
CA TYR A 108 15.14 -30.98 25.88
C TYR A 108 15.30 -32.00 24.76
N GLY A 109 16.25 -32.90 24.96
CA GLY A 109 16.64 -33.93 24.02
C GLY A 109 15.49 -34.76 23.46
N GLU A 110 15.51 -34.95 22.14
CA GLU A 110 14.73 -35.96 21.47
C GLU A 110 15.29 -37.38 21.76
N PRO A 111 14.40 -38.38 21.90
CA PRO A 111 14.79 -39.76 22.09
C PRO A 111 15.35 -40.36 20.80
N LYS A 112 16.66 -40.66 20.82
CA LYS A 112 17.30 -41.54 19.83
C LYS A 112 16.58 -42.89 19.79
N ARG A 113 15.94 -43.17 18.67
CA ARG A 113 15.40 -44.49 18.35
C ARG A 113 16.53 -45.52 18.28
N LEU A 114 16.45 -46.50 19.17
CA LEU A 114 17.10 -47.79 19.09
C LEU A 114 16.35 -48.67 18.07
N SER A 115 17.06 -49.14 17.06
CA SER A 115 16.80 -50.39 16.33
C SER A 115 18.13 -50.76 15.65
N GLN A 116 18.94 -51.64 16.23
CA GLN A 116 18.82 -53.12 16.21
C GLN A 116 19.15 -53.64 14.80
N GLU A 117 20.42 -54.01 14.61
CA GLU A 117 20.94 -55.40 14.49
C GLU A 117 20.63 -56.02 13.12
N ASP A 118 21.68 -56.26 12.32
CA ASP A 118 22.17 -57.62 12.12
C ASP A 118 23.45 -57.65 11.24
N ASP A 119 24.41 -58.44 11.73
CA ASP A 119 25.41 -59.26 11.04
C ASP A 119 26.26 -58.73 9.86
N TYR A 120 27.58 -58.76 10.05
CA TYR A 120 28.44 -59.89 9.61
C TYR A 120 29.91 -59.61 10.01
N THR A 121 30.35 -60.30 11.05
CA THR A 121 31.70 -60.87 11.25
C THR A 121 32.85 -60.36 10.37
N ALA A 122 33.42 -59.21 10.72
CA ALA A 122 34.84 -58.91 10.49
C ALA A 122 35.58 -59.01 11.84
N PRO A 123 36.77 -59.63 11.93
CA PRO A 123 37.51 -59.72 13.17
C PRO A 123 37.87 -58.29 13.63
N LYS A 124 37.16 -57.78 14.65
CA LYS A 124 37.58 -56.59 15.37
C LYS A 124 38.94 -56.89 15.98
N ARG A 125 40.01 -56.47 15.31
CA ARG A 125 41.32 -56.33 15.95
C ARG A 125 41.08 -55.48 17.18
N LEU A 126 41.27 -56.07 18.35
CA LEU A 126 41.42 -55.37 19.62
C LEU A 126 42.67 -54.51 19.50
N VAL A 127 42.53 -53.34 18.90
CA VAL A 127 43.51 -52.27 18.97
C VAL A 127 43.50 -51.86 20.43
N THR A 128 44.63 -52.03 21.11
CA THR A 128 44.75 -51.57 22.50
C THR A 128 44.50 -50.06 22.52
N PRO A 129 43.86 -49.50 23.57
CA PRO A 129 43.66 -48.05 23.70
C PRO A 129 44.96 -47.25 23.48
N GLN A 130 46.09 -47.88 23.79
CA GLN A 130 47.44 -47.37 23.59
C GLN A 130 47.85 -47.32 22.10
N GLN A 131 47.51 -48.32 21.28
CA GLN A 131 47.75 -48.29 19.84
C GLN A 131 46.86 -47.28 19.11
N GLN A 132 45.64 -47.06 19.61
CA GLN A 132 44.74 -46.03 19.09
C GLN A 132 45.26 -44.63 19.45
N TYR A 133 45.72 -44.46 20.69
CA TYR A 133 46.41 -43.24 21.14
C TYR A 133 47.70 -42.97 20.36
N ASP A 134 48.52 -43.99 20.07
CA ASP A 134 49.77 -43.82 19.31
C ASP A 134 49.53 -43.57 17.81
N ALA A 135 48.47 -44.12 17.23
CA ALA A 135 48.04 -43.80 15.85
C ALA A 135 47.51 -42.36 15.74
N ASP A 136 46.73 -41.92 16.73
CA ASP A 136 46.25 -40.53 16.83
C ASP A 136 47.40 -39.56 17.16
N ARG A 137 48.40 -39.98 17.94
CA ARG A 137 49.61 -39.21 18.25
C ARG A 137 50.56 -39.09 17.06
N ALA A 138 50.71 -40.15 16.26
CA ALA A 138 51.54 -40.13 15.05
C ALA A 138 50.92 -39.31 13.93
N SER A 139 49.59 -39.20 13.88
CA SER A 139 48.89 -38.34 12.93
C SER A 139 48.74 -36.89 13.41
N SER A 140 48.70 -36.64 14.73
CA SER A 140 48.49 -35.28 15.29
C SER A 140 49.70 -34.36 15.26
N ILE A 141 50.92 -34.86 14.97
CA ILE A 141 52.14 -34.04 14.92
C ILE A 141 52.75 -34.09 13.51
N ARG A 142 51.92 -33.90 12.49
CA ARG A 142 52.40 -33.70 11.12
C ARG A 142 52.43 -32.21 10.85
N VAL A 143 53.61 -31.60 10.98
CA VAL A 143 53.82 -30.21 10.57
C VAL A 143 53.86 -30.21 9.04
N PRO A 144 52.87 -29.60 8.36
CA PRO A 144 52.87 -29.55 6.91
C PRO A 144 54.11 -28.80 6.43
N SER A 145 54.64 -29.20 5.28
CA SER A 145 55.73 -28.46 4.65
C SER A 145 55.27 -27.02 4.34
N VAL A 146 56.21 -26.08 4.24
CA VAL A 146 55.90 -24.68 3.89
C VAL A 146 55.09 -24.61 2.57
N GLN A 147 55.41 -25.47 1.61
CA GLN A 147 54.71 -25.54 0.32
C GLN A 147 53.27 -26.06 0.45
N GLU A 148 53.03 -27.03 1.34
CA GLU A 148 51.70 -27.59 1.61
C GLU A 148 50.81 -26.58 2.36
N SER A 149 51.36 -25.82 3.31
CA SER A 149 50.60 -24.78 4.03
C SER A 149 50.19 -23.61 3.13
N VAL A 150 51.03 -23.23 2.16
CA VAL A 150 50.66 -22.23 1.13
C VAL A 150 49.53 -22.76 0.25
N ALA A 151 49.63 -24.01 -0.25
CA ALA A 151 48.58 -24.60 -1.09
C ALA A 151 47.24 -24.75 -0.36
N LEU A 152 47.26 -25.08 0.94
CA LEU A 152 46.05 -25.14 1.77
C LEU A 152 45.42 -23.75 1.94
N ARG A 153 46.24 -22.72 2.24
CA ARG A 153 45.75 -21.34 2.35
C ARG A 153 45.17 -20.82 1.04
N ASP A 154 45.78 -21.15 -0.09
CA ASP A 154 45.26 -20.78 -1.42
C ASP A 154 43.93 -21.45 -1.71
N ARG A 155 43.76 -22.72 -1.32
CA ARG A 155 42.49 -23.44 -1.45
C ARG A 155 41.40 -22.84 -0.57
N GLU A 156 41.72 -22.58 0.70
CA GLU A 156 40.80 -21.96 1.66
C GLU A 156 40.39 -20.54 1.22
N SER A 157 41.35 -19.75 0.74
CA SER A 157 41.08 -18.41 0.20
C SER A 157 40.16 -18.47 -1.01
N LYS A 158 40.38 -19.41 -1.95
CA LYS A 158 39.49 -19.62 -3.10
C LYS A 158 38.08 -20.03 -2.67
N GLU A 159 37.98 -20.93 -1.69
CA GLU A 159 36.70 -21.39 -1.16
C GLU A 159 35.93 -20.24 -0.51
N LEU A 160 36.60 -19.46 0.35
CA LEU A 160 36.02 -18.28 1.00
C LEU A 160 35.56 -17.23 -0.02
N MET A 161 36.34 -16.99 -1.07
CA MET A 161 35.94 -16.07 -2.15
C MET A 161 34.72 -16.59 -2.92
N SER A 162 34.67 -17.89 -3.22
CA SER A 162 33.51 -18.50 -3.89
C SER A 162 32.25 -18.49 -3.02
N GLU A 163 32.39 -18.66 -1.70
CA GLU A 163 31.26 -18.58 -0.77
C GLU A 163 30.77 -17.13 -0.62
N SER A 164 31.69 -16.18 -0.49
CA SER A 164 31.40 -14.75 -0.45
C SER A 164 30.61 -14.33 -1.70
N GLN A 165 31.05 -14.76 -2.88
CA GLN A 165 30.36 -14.49 -4.13
C GLN A 165 28.93 -15.08 -4.15
N ARG A 166 28.75 -16.35 -3.74
CA ARG A 166 27.41 -16.96 -3.64
C ARG A 166 26.49 -16.23 -2.67
N ARG A 167 27.01 -15.74 -1.55
CA ARG A 167 26.24 -14.95 -0.58
C ARG A 167 25.81 -13.61 -1.16
N PHE A 168 26.71 -12.94 -1.89
CA PHE A 168 26.41 -11.69 -2.58
C PHE A 168 25.33 -11.88 -3.65
N GLU A 169 25.49 -12.87 -4.53
CA GLU A 169 24.52 -13.20 -5.58
C GLU A 169 23.14 -13.55 -4.99
N LYS A 170 23.11 -14.28 -3.86
CA LYS A 170 21.85 -14.58 -3.16
C LYS A 170 21.18 -13.33 -2.61
N GLN A 171 21.94 -12.43 -1.98
CA GLN A 171 21.41 -11.17 -1.45
C GLN A 171 20.87 -10.26 -2.56
N GLU A 172 21.58 -10.19 -3.69
CA GLU A 172 21.13 -9.44 -4.86
C GLU A 172 19.83 -10.02 -5.43
N ALA A 173 19.75 -11.35 -5.59
CA ALA A 173 18.55 -12.02 -6.07
C ALA A 173 17.35 -11.81 -5.12
N ASP A 174 17.56 -11.85 -3.81
CA ASP A 174 16.51 -11.59 -2.82
C ASP A 174 16.08 -10.10 -2.85
N GLN A 175 17.03 -9.18 -3.04
CA GLN A 175 16.72 -7.75 -3.21
C GLN A 175 15.92 -7.50 -4.49
N GLU A 176 16.28 -8.14 -5.60
CA GLU A 176 15.55 -8.03 -6.87
C GLU A 176 14.13 -8.59 -6.75
N ARG A 177 13.96 -9.76 -6.10
CA ARG A 177 12.64 -10.34 -5.82
C ARG A 177 11.77 -9.41 -5.00
N SER A 178 12.33 -8.78 -3.97
CA SER A 178 11.62 -7.78 -3.16
C SER A 178 11.19 -6.57 -3.99
N ARG A 179 12.10 -6.02 -4.81
CA ARG A 179 11.77 -4.91 -5.73
C ARG A 179 10.67 -5.28 -6.72
N ALA A 180 10.71 -6.49 -7.29
CA ALA A 180 9.70 -6.97 -8.22
C ALA A 180 8.33 -7.16 -7.54
N GLN A 181 8.30 -7.62 -6.27
CA GLN A 181 7.06 -7.70 -5.50
C GLN A 181 6.49 -6.32 -5.19
N MET A 182 7.34 -5.36 -4.78
CA MET A 182 6.92 -3.98 -4.53
C MET A 182 6.36 -3.32 -5.81
N ALA A 183 6.99 -3.55 -6.96
CA ALA A 183 6.50 -3.04 -8.24
C ALA A 183 5.12 -3.61 -8.62
N LYS A 184 4.90 -4.92 -8.38
CA LYS A 184 3.58 -5.55 -8.60
C LYS A 184 2.51 -4.99 -7.67
N GLN A 185 2.84 -4.77 -6.39
CA GLN A 185 1.92 -4.15 -5.46
C GLN A 185 1.58 -2.73 -5.89
N GLN A 186 2.58 -1.94 -6.32
CA GLN A 186 2.36 -0.59 -6.82
C GLN A 186 1.40 -0.56 -8.01
N GLU A 187 1.55 -1.47 -8.97
CA GLU A 187 0.65 -1.55 -10.12
C GLU A 187 -0.80 -1.84 -9.70
N ILE A 188 -1.00 -2.68 -8.67
CA ILE A 188 -2.33 -2.95 -8.11
C ILE A 188 -2.90 -1.67 -7.50
N TYR A 189 -2.14 -0.96 -6.66
CA TYR A 189 -2.58 0.30 -6.06
C TYR A 189 -2.91 1.36 -7.12
N ASP A 190 -2.04 1.56 -8.11
CA ASP A 190 -2.26 2.52 -9.20
C ASP A 190 -3.54 2.21 -10.00
N LYS A 191 -3.87 0.92 -10.15
CA LYS A 191 -5.12 0.50 -10.79
C LYS A 191 -6.33 0.81 -9.91
N MET A 192 -6.26 0.55 -8.61
CA MET A 192 -7.36 0.85 -7.67
C MET A 192 -7.65 2.35 -7.62
N ASP A 193 -6.61 3.17 -7.50
CA ASP A 193 -6.73 4.63 -7.48
C ASP A 193 -7.37 5.15 -8.78
N ARG A 194 -6.97 4.60 -9.93
CA ARG A 194 -7.57 4.96 -11.22
C ARG A 194 -9.07 4.65 -11.26
N GLU A 195 -9.48 3.48 -10.79
CA GLU A 195 -10.89 3.05 -10.78
C GLU A 195 -11.74 3.91 -9.83
N GLU A 196 -11.21 4.26 -8.65
CA GLU A 196 -11.86 5.16 -7.70
C GLU A 196 -12.00 6.58 -8.26
N CYS A 197 -11.00 7.05 -9.01
CA CYS A 197 -11.07 8.34 -9.68
C CYS A 197 -12.09 8.38 -10.81
N GLU A 198 -12.20 7.32 -11.60
CA GLU A 198 -13.26 7.23 -12.61
C GLU A 198 -14.65 7.27 -11.97
N MET A 199 -14.83 6.67 -10.78
CA MET A 199 -16.08 6.79 -10.03
C MET A 199 -16.33 8.25 -9.62
N ALA A 200 -15.35 8.94 -9.06
CA ALA A 200 -15.50 10.33 -8.63
C ALA A 200 -15.84 11.27 -9.80
N GLU A 201 -15.16 11.09 -10.94
CA GLU A 201 -15.40 11.82 -12.19
C GLU A 201 -16.80 11.57 -12.74
N PHE A 202 -17.26 10.30 -12.70
CA PHE A 202 -18.63 9.97 -13.09
C PHE A 202 -19.64 10.69 -12.18
N LEU A 203 -19.48 10.62 -10.86
CA LEU A 203 -20.44 11.20 -9.93
C LEU A 203 -20.57 12.71 -10.08
N GLY A 204 -19.45 13.42 -10.21
CA GLY A 204 -19.44 14.87 -10.28
C GLY A 204 -19.71 15.40 -11.69
N GLY A 205 -19.07 14.82 -12.71
CA GLY A 205 -19.12 15.33 -14.08
C GLY A 205 -20.30 14.81 -14.90
N VAL A 206 -20.68 13.55 -14.71
CA VAL A 206 -21.71 12.88 -15.54
C VAL A 206 -23.05 12.84 -14.81
N TYR A 207 -23.05 12.27 -13.59
CA TYR A 207 -24.24 12.12 -12.77
C TYR A 207 -24.66 13.44 -12.12
N LYS A 208 -23.71 14.35 -11.91
CA LYS A 208 -23.87 15.68 -11.31
C LYS A 208 -24.46 15.63 -9.90
N ALA A 209 -23.95 14.73 -9.07
CA ALA A 209 -24.34 14.66 -7.67
C ALA A 209 -23.98 15.97 -6.95
N LYS A 210 -24.92 16.50 -6.16
CA LYS A 210 -24.69 17.65 -5.28
C LYS A 210 -23.68 17.33 -4.19
N PHE A 211 -23.83 16.17 -3.56
CA PHE A 211 -22.81 15.62 -2.68
C PHE A 211 -22.69 14.12 -2.91
N GLY A 212 -21.45 13.63 -2.88
CA GLY A 212 -21.18 12.21 -2.90
C GLY A 212 -19.84 11.86 -2.29
N ALA A 213 -19.69 10.60 -1.90
CA ALA A 213 -18.45 10.04 -1.43
C ALA A 213 -18.22 8.69 -2.12
N THR A 214 -17.03 8.51 -2.69
CA THR A 214 -16.60 7.20 -3.19
C THR A 214 -16.23 6.33 -1.98
N THR A 215 -16.93 5.22 -1.78
CA THR A 215 -16.65 4.29 -0.69
C THR A 215 -15.69 3.18 -1.10
N GLY A 216 -15.45 3.04 -2.41
CA GLY A 216 -14.43 2.17 -2.99
C GLY A 216 -14.47 2.19 -4.52
N ARG A 217 -13.68 1.32 -5.14
CA ARG A 217 -13.50 1.21 -6.60
C ARG A 217 -14.79 1.18 -7.42
N ASN A 218 -15.80 0.49 -6.91
CA ASN A 218 -17.05 0.24 -7.63
C ASN A 218 -18.28 0.77 -6.89
N SER A 219 -18.10 1.55 -5.83
CA SER A 219 -19.22 1.96 -4.99
C SER A 219 -19.09 3.40 -4.53
N ALA A 220 -20.22 4.08 -4.51
CA ALA A 220 -20.32 5.42 -3.97
C ALA A 220 -21.69 5.67 -3.36
N VAL A 221 -21.74 6.61 -2.44
CA VAL A 221 -22.97 7.10 -1.83
C VAL A 221 -23.14 8.55 -2.25
N THR A 222 -24.32 8.89 -2.76
CA THR A 222 -24.70 10.27 -3.08
C THR A 222 -25.90 10.69 -2.26
N THR A 223 -26.24 11.97 -2.30
CA THR A 223 -27.49 12.48 -1.71
C THR A 223 -28.75 11.88 -2.32
N GLU A 224 -28.66 11.34 -3.54
CA GLU A 224 -29.80 10.72 -4.24
C GLU A 224 -29.88 9.21 -4.01
N GLY A 225 -28.82 8.60 -3.47
CA GLY A 225 -28.75 7.17 -3.18
C GLY A 225 -27.41 6.54 -3.52
N TYR A 226 -27.38 5.21 -3.46
CA TYR A 226 -26.21 4.40 -3.72
C TYR A 226 -25.94 4.24 -5.22
N VAL A 227 -24.68 4.34 -5.61
CA VAL A 227 -24.21 4.17 -6.99
C VAL A 227 -23.22 3.02 -7.02
N PHE A 228 -23.41 2.10 -7.95
CA PHE A 228 -22.53 0.94 -8.15
C PHE A 228 -22.03 0.87 -9.59
N ARG A 229 -20.76 0.50 -9.75
CA ARG A 229 -20.14 0.28 -11.07
C ARG A 229 -19.91 -1.19 -11.33
N SER A 230 -20.30 -1.64 -12.52
CA SER A 230 -20.00 -2.96 -13.05
C SER A 230 -19.37 -2.81 -14.44
N GLY A 231 -18.04 -2.94 -14.49
CA GLY A 231 -17.27 -2.71 -15.71
C GLY A 231 -17.45 -1.30 -16.25
N ASN A 232 -18.11 -1.18 -17.41
CA ASN A 232 -18.41 0.10 -18.05
C ASN A 232 -19.81 0.64 -17.70
N ASN A 233 -20.59 -0.07 -16.91
CA ASN A 233 -21.94 0.36 -16.53
C ASN A 233 -21.94 0.93 -15.11
N PHE A 234 -22.67 2.02 -14.91
CA PHE A 234 -22.90 2.66 -13.62
C PHE A 234 -24.40 2.61 -13.35
N VAL A 235 -24.76 1.88 -12.30
CA VAL A 235 -26.13 1.73 -11.84
C VAL A 235 -26.38 2.81 -10.79
N THR A 236 -27.35 3.67 -11.06
CA THR A 236 -27.70 4.80 -10.21
C THR A 236 -29.20 4.81 -9.91
N PRO A 237 -29.67 5.57 -8.91
CA PRO A 237 -31.09 5.80 -8.68
C PRO A 237 -31.83 6.38 -9.90
N ARG A 238 -31.13 7.12 -10.76
CA ARG A 238 -31.70 7.71 -11.99
C ARG A 238 -31.67 6.77 -13.20
N GLY A 239 -31.10 5.57 -13.05
CA GLY A 239 -30.98 4.54 -14.08
C GLY A 239 -29.54 4.15 -14.40
N ILE A 240 -29.35 3.47 -15.52
CA ILE A 240 -28.05 2.90 -15.92
C ILE A 240 -27.35 3.83 -16.89
N TYR A 241 -26.08 4.11 -16.62
CA TYR A 241 -25.17 4.84 -17.50
C TYR A 241 -24.10 3.89 -18.03
N THR A 242 -23.76 3.98 -19.31
CA THR A 242 -22.73 3.16 -19.95
C THR A 242 -21.59 4.04 -20.47
N LYS A 243 -20.36 3.71 -20.08
CA LYS A 243 -19.12 4.34 -20.54
C LYS A 243 -18.61 3.65 -21.80
N THR A 244 -18.30 4.43 -22.82
CA THR A 244 -17.62 4.00 -24.05
C THR A 244 -16.50 4.98 -24.34
N GLY A 245 -15.25 4.61 -23.99
CA GLY A 245 -14.11 5.52 -24.05
C GLY A 245 -14.30 6.71 -23.10
N ASN A 246 -14.29 7.92 -23.65
CA ASN A 246 -14.46 9.17 -22.90
C ASN A 246 -15.92 9.64 -22.85
N THR A 247 -16.85 8.81 -23.30
CA THR A 247 -18.26 9.18 -23.44
C THR A 247 -19.11 8.33 -22.53
N TYR A 248 -20.12 8.95 -21.92
CA TYR A 248 -21.09 8.33 -21.04
C TYR A 248 -22.49 8.55 -21.63
N ALA A 249 -23.23 7.47 -21.82
CA ALA A 249 -24.62 7.50 -22.23
C ALA A 249 -25.48 7.01 -21.07
N GLY A 250 -26.47 7.81 -20.66
CA GLY A 250 -27.43 7.50 -19.62
C GLY A 250 -28.86 7.65 -20.12
N PRO A 251 -29.85 7.45 -19.23
CA PRO A 251 -31.27 7.37 -19.62
C PRO A 251 -31.83 8.63 -20.28
N ALA A 252 -31.29 9.81 -19.93
CA ALA A 252 -31.71 11.10 -20.46
C ALA A 252 -30.52 12.01 -20.83
N SER A 253 -29.30 11.48 -20.83
CA SER A 253 -28.10 12.29 -20.97
C SER A 253 -26.99 11.60 -21.72
N PHE A 254 -26.25 12.39 -22.48
CA PHE A 254 -24.98 12.02 -23.08
C PHE A 254 -23.94 13.03 -22.61
N THR A 255 -22.81 12.54 -22.11
CA THR A 255 -21.72 13.39 -21.62
C THR A 255 -20.40 12.86 -22.18
N THR A 256 -19.61 13.74 -22.79
CA THR A 256 -18.24 13.47 -23.20
C THR A 256 -17.28 14.21 -22.27
N GLN A 257 -16.24 13.50 -21.84
CA GLN A 257 -15.22 13.99 -20.94
C GLN A 257 -13.94 14.32 -21.71
N THR A 258 -13.39 15.50 -21.48
CA THR A 258 -12.08 15.92 -21.98
C THR A 258 -11.31 16.61 -20.85
N GLY A 259 -10.41 15.87 -20.20
CA GLY A 259 -9.71 16.35 -19.02
C GLY A 259 -10.70 16.64 -17.89
N THR A 260 -10.72 17.89 -17.42
CA THR A 260 -11.65 18.39 -16.38
C THR A 260 -13.01 18.83 -16.89
N LEU A 261 -13.22 18.81 -18.21
CA LEU A 261 -14.43 19.31 -18.85
C LEU A 261 -15.36 18.16 -19.21
N PHE A 262 -16.63 18.30 -18.84
CA PHE A 262 -17.69 17.37 -19.17
C PHE A 262 -18.78 18.13 -19.93
N PHE A 263 -19.08 17.74 -21.16
CA PHE A 263 -20.02 18.45 -22.03
C PHE A 263 -20.89 17.47 -22.81
N GLY A 264 -22.07 17.91 -23.26
CA GLY A 264 -22.98 17.06 -24.01
C GLY A 264 -24.34 17.70 -24.23
N ASN A 265 -25.41 16.93 -24.07
CA ASN A 265 -26.78 17.47 -24.17
C ASN A 265 -27.21 18.24 -22.91
N ASN A 266 -26.48 18.07 -21.81
CA ASN A 266 -26.64 18.80 -20.57
C ASN A 266 -25.61 19.94 -20.48
N PRO A 267 -25.83 20.89 -19.57
CA PRO A 267 -24.89 21.99 -19.34
C PRO A 267 -23.48 21.50 -19.07
N THR A 268 -22.49 22.25 -19.54
CA THR A 268 -21.09 21.91 -19.34
C THR A 268 -20.74 21.92 -17.84
N THR A 269 -20.05 20.87 -17.39
CA THR A 269 -19.55 20.73 -16.03
C THR A 269 -18.03 20.85 -16.02
N ILE A 270 -17.49 21.63 -15.09
CA ILE A 270 -16.04 21.80 -14.90
C ILE A 270 -15.63 21.22 -13.55
N GLN A 271 -14.59 20.39 -13.55
CA GLN A 271 -13.97 19.85 -12.34
C GLN A 271 -12.83 20.73 -11.84
N ALA A 272 -12.82 21.04 -10.54
CA ALA A 272 -11.72 21.65 -9.82
C ALA A 272 -11.46 20.89 -8.52
N GLY A 273 -10.55 19.90 -8.59
CA GLY A 273 -10.30 18.99 -7.47
C GLY A 273 -11.50 18.06 -7.25
N GLY A 274 -12.01 18.01 -6.02
CA GLY A 274 -13.26 17.29 -5.69
C GLY A 274 -14.54 18.07 -5.99
N ALA A 275 -14.45 19.34 -6.40
CA ALA A 275 -15.61 20.17 -6.70
C ALA A 275 -15.96 20.15 -8.20
N TYR A 276 -17.25 20.17 -8.51
CA TYR A 276 -17.80 20.16 -9.86
C TYR A 276 -18.82 21.30 -10.01
N PHE A 277 -18.76 22.06 -11.10
CA PHE A 277 -19.59 23.25 -11.31
C PHE A 277 -20.37 23.14 -12.61
N SER A 278 -21.69 23.30 -12.56
CA SER A 278 -22.60 23.23 -13.72
C SER A 278 -23.69 24.29 -13.62
N GLU A 279 -23.79 25.23 -14.56
CA GLU A 279 -24.94 26.16 -14.68
C GLU A 279 -25.39 26.87 -13.38
N GLY A 280 -24.43 27.20 -12.50
CA GLY A 280 -24.70 27.86 -11.22
C GLY A 280 -25.00 26.90 -10.06
N GLU A 281 -25.10 25.59 -10.32
CA GLU A 281 -25.03 24.55 -9.30
C GLU A 281 -23.58 24.09 -9.08
N SER A 282 -23.29 23.71 -7.85
CA SER A 282 -22.03 23.07 -7.47
C SER A 282 -22.29 21.73 -6.80
N GLY A 283 -21.40 20.78 -7.05
CA GLY A 283 -21.34 19.49 -6.41
C GLY A 283 -19.98 19.24 -5.78
N PHE A 284 -19.95 18.50 -4.68
CA PHE A 284 -18.69 18.11 -4.03
C PHE A 284 -18.62 16.59 -3.87
N ILE A 285 -17.57 16.00 -4.42
CA ILE A 285 -17.29 14.57 -4.34
C ILE A 285 -16.06 14.37 -3.46
N VAL A 286 -16.25 13.61 -2.38
CA VAL A 286 -15.16 13.13 -1.53
C VAL A 286 -14.62 11.84 -2.16
N SER A 287 -13.37 11.87 -2.57
CA SER A 287 -12.65 10.73 -3.12
C SER A 287 -11.18 10.79 -2.72
N PRO A 288 -10.39 9.73 -2.93
CA PRO A 288 -8.94 9.86 -2.89
C PRO A 288 -8.50 11.02 -3.79
N ASN A 289 -7.29 11.53 -3.55
CA ASN A 289 -6.70 12.59 -4.35
C ASN A 289 -6.52 12.12 -5.80
N CYS A 290 -7.58 12.21 -6.57
CA CYS A 290 -7.58 12.11 -8.00
C CYS A 290 -6.82 13.33 -8.46
N ARG A 291 -5.50 13.15 -8.60
CA ARG A 291 -4.63 14.14 -9.20
C ARG A 291 -5.27 14.43 -10.53
N ASN A 292 -5.94 15.57 -10.53
CA ASN A 292 -6.46 16.21 -11.69
C ASN A 292 -5.27 16.27 -12.64
N THR A 293 -5.21 15.38 -13.63
CA THR A 293 -4.19 15.47 -14.67
C THR A 293 -4.58 16.70 -15.47
N SER A 294 -4.23 17.85 -14.91
CA SER A 294 -4.28 19.15 -15.52
C SER A 294 -3.60 19.00 -16.87
N THR A 295 -4.41 18.92 -17.92
CA THR A 295 -4.26 19.76 -19.12
C THR A 295 -2.91 19.74 -19.87
N TRP A 296 -2.00 18.81 -19.59
CA TRP A 296 -0.68 18.72 -20.24
C TRP A 296 -0.26 17.29 -20.55
N ARG A 297 -1.19 16.43 -21.00
CA ARG A 297 -0.77 15.40 -21.96
C ARG A 297 -0.51 16.16 -23.27
N SER A 298 0.75 16.58 -23.45
CA SER A 298 1.23 17.12 -24.72
C SER A 298 0.78 16.20 -25.85
N ARG A 299 0.15 16.80 -26.88
CA ARG A 299 -0.05 16.15 -28.18
C ARG A 299 1.27 15.65 -28.74
#